data_AF-A0A516RKA1-F1
#
_entry.id   AF-A0A516RKA1-F1
#
_cell.length_a   1.000
_cell.length_b   1.000
_cell.length_c   1.000
_cell.angle_alpha   90.00
_cell.angle_beta   90.00
_cell.angle_gamma   90.00
#
_symmetry.space_group_name_H-M   'P 1'
#
loop_
_entity.id
_entity.type
_entity.pdbx_description
1 polymer ?
#
loop_
_entity_poly.entity_id
_entity_poly.type
_entity_poly.pdbx_seq_one_letter_code
_entity_poly.pdbx_strand_id
1 'polypeptide(L)'
;MLVAEAEALAGCAYGIPVERDGSWWEGFDGPLPQNLEQLTASGHVFAITETLIHPHEHARGLARRLQERLLADHQASLGVTLVDQSVHSAIATFTAWGWQEVGQIHRQPPGPPALRVLVLQLGERTTEHPDGLAHNAGTQRPD
;
A
#
# COMPACT_ATOMS: atom_id res chain seq x y z
N MET A 1 2.42 -13.59 13.65
CA MET A 1 1.21 -14.05 14.35
C MET A 1 0.45 -12.82 14.80
N LEU A 2 -0.72 -12.56 14.22
CA LEU A 2 -1.60 -11.46 14.61
C LEU A 2 -2.69 -12.04 15.53
N VAL A 3 -2.86 -11.45 16.71
CA VAL A 3 -3.92 -11.81 17.66
C VAL A 3 -4.61 -10.51 18.06
N ALA A 4 -5.92 -10.46 17.93
CA ALA A 4 -6.76 -9.32 18.33
C ALA A 4 -7.99 -9.85 19.08
N GLU A 5 -8.36 -9.19 20.18
CA GLU A 5 -9.54 -9.50 20.97
C GLU A 5 -10.38 -8.23 21.09
N ALA A 6 -11.65 -8.30 20.68
CA ALA A 6 -12.62 -7.23 20.77
C ALA A 6 -14.03 -7.85 20.87
N GLU A 7 -14.96 -7.18 21.54
CA GLU A 7 -16.36 -7.63 21.61
C GLU A 7 -17.00 -7.74 20.21
N ALA A 8 -16.55 -6.91 19.26
CA ALA A 8 -16.80 -7.07 17.83
C ALA A 8 -15.67 -6.43 17.00
N LEU A 9 -14.95 -7.23 16.21
CA LEU A 9 -13.93 -6.71 15.28
C LEU A 9 -14.53 -6.55 13.88
N ALA A 10 -14.80 -5.31 13.46
CA ALA A 10 -15.27 -5.01 12.11
C ALA A 10 -14.16 -5.12 11.05
N GLY A 11 -12.91 -4.94 11.45
CA GLY A 11 -11.74 -5.13 10.60
C GLY A 11 -10.45 -4.63 11.24
N CYS A 12 -9.32 -5.03 10.67
CA CYS A 12 -7.98 -4.59 11.04
C CYS A 12 -7.08 -4.47 9.80
N ALA A 13 -6.18 -3.49 9.80
CA ALA A 13 -5.08 -3.40 8.83
C ALA A 13 -3.77 -3.41 9.61
N TYR A 14 -2.75 -4.06 9.06
CA TYR A 14 -1.45 -4.13 9.68
C TYR A 14 -0.34 -4.09 8.64
N GLY A 15 0.85 -3.69 9.10
CA GLY A 15 1.98 -3.44 8.25
C GLY A 15 3.23 -3.15 9.05
N ILE A 16 4.32 -2.89 8.34
CA ILE A 16 5.63 -2.59 8.91
C ILE A 16 6.28 -1.43 8.17
N PRO A 17 7.07 -0.58 8.84
CA PRO A 17 7.97 0.33 8.16
C PRO A 17 8.93 -0.46 7.28
N VAL A 18 9.18 0.03 6.06
CA VAL A 18 10.16 -0.59 5.18
C VAL A 18 11.56 -0.14 5.60
N GLU A 19 12.46 -1.09 5.79
CA GLU A 19 13.84 -0.81 6.17
C GLU A 19 14.59 -0.07 5.06
N ARG A 20 15.49 0.83 5.47
CA ARG A 20 16.26 1.68 4.56
C ARG A 20 17.39 0.93 3.85
N ASP A 21 17.63 -0.31 4.24
CA ASP A 21 18.71 -1.16 3.72
C ASP A 21 18.36 -1.80 2.35
N GLY A 22 17.11 -1.62 1.89
CA GLY A 22 16.64 -2.13 0.61
C GLY A 22 16.28 -3.62 0.62
N SER A 23 16.42 -4.33 1.75
CA SER A 23 16.13 -5.77 1.88
C SER A 23 14.70 -6.12 1.47
N TRP A 24 13.74 -5.22 1.72
CA TRP A 24 12.34 -5.37 1.31
C TRP A 24 12.13 -5.54 -0.20
N TRP A 25 13.04 -4.97 -1.01
CA TRP A 25 12.97 -4.97 -2.47
C TRP A 25 13.75 -6.12 -3.11
N GLU A 26 14.29 -7.05 -2.32
CA GLU A 26 14.98 -8.23 -2.84
C GLU A 26 14.04 -9.07 -3.74
N GLY A 27 14.52 -9.41 -4.94
CA GLY A 27 13.73 -10.14 -5.94
C GLY A 27 12.71 -9.30 -6.70
N PHE A 28 12.78 -7.96 -6.60
CA PHE A 28 11.96 -7.05 -7.40
C PHE A 28 12.32 -7.10 -8.89
N ASP A 29 11.30 -7.20 -9.74
CA ASP A 29 11.36 -7.11 -11.18
C ASP A 29 10.32 -6.10 -11.69
N GLY A 30 10.79 -5.03 -12.32
CA GLY A 30 9.95 -3.98 -12.87
C GLY A 30 10.68 -2.65 -13.05
N PRO A 31 10.03 -1.68 -13.71
CA PRO A 31 10.53 -0.32 -13.77
C PRO A 31 10.41 0.30 -12.36
N LEU A 32 11.49 0.28 -11.57
CA LEU A 32 11.49 1.00 -10.31
C LEU A 32 11.09 2.46 -10.59
N PRO A 33 10.06 3.00 -9.92
CA PRO A 33 9.82 4.42 -9.93
C PRO A 33 11.14 5.11 -9.56
N GLN A 34 11.56 6.12 -10.33
CA GLN A 34 12.88 6.75 -10.19
C GLN A 34 13.19 7.27 -8.77
N ASN A 35 12.16 7.38 -7.92
CA ASN A 35 12.23 7.87 -6.56
C ASN A 35 12.04 6.77 -5.49
N LEU A 36 11.88 5.48 -5.84
CA LEU A 36 11.59 4.44 -4.85
C LEU A 36 12.77 4.20 -3.90
N GLU A 37 14.00 4.19 -4.40
CA GLU A 37 15.21 4.10 -3.58
C GLU A 37 15.37 5.33 -2.67
N GLN A 38 15.14 6.54 -3.19
CA GLN A 38 15.18 7.78 -2.39
C GLN A 38 14.09 7.79 -1.32
N LEU A 39 12.86 7.39 -1.65
CA LEU A 39 11.75 7.30 -0.71
C LEU A 39 12.04 6.25 0.36
N THR A 40 12.56 5.09 -0.01
CA THR A 40 12.98 4.03 0.94
C THR A 40 14.09 4.55 1.86
N ALA A 41 15.11 5.21 1.32
CA ALA A 41 16.19 5.81 2.10
C ALA A 41 15.70 6.93 3.04
N SER A 42 14.62 7.64 2.69
CA SER A 42 14.01 8.66 3.55
C SER A 42 13.37 8.08 4.82
N GLY A 43 13.00 6.79 4.79
CA GLY A 43 12.33 6.09 5.90
C GLY A 43 10.84 6.39 6.04
N HIS A 44 10.21 7.00 5.03
CA HIS A 44 8.77 7.29 5.01
C HIS A 44 7.98 6.29 4.14
N VAL A 45 8.50 5.07 4.00
CA VAL A 45 7.83 3.98 3.28
C VAL A 45 7.24 3.00 4.28
N PHE A 46 5.96 2.67 4.11
CA PHE A 46 5.25 1.75 4.98
C PHE A 46 4.57 0.66 4.16
N ALA A 47 4.89 -0.60 4.48
CA ALA A 47 4.33 -1.76 3.83
C ALA A 47 3.08 -2.23 4.58
N ILE A 48 1.92 -2.19 3.93
CA ILE A 48 0.72 -2.87 4.40
C ILE A 48 0.85 -4.34 4.02
N THR A 49 0.92 -5.21 5.03
CA THR A 49 1.11 -6.65 4.81
C THR A 49 -0.21 -7.40 4.79
N GLU A 50 -1.27 -6.83 5.37
CA GLU A 50 -2.60 -7.44 5.35
C GLU A 50 -3.71 -6.43 5.69
N THR A 51 -4.92 -6.76 5.26
CA THR A 51 -6.13 -6.10 5.71
C THR A 51 -7.25 -7.14 5.83
N LEU A 52 -7.77 -7.32 7.05
CA LEU A 52 -8.86 -8.25 7.34
C LEU A 52 -10.13 -7.45 7.63
N ILE A 53 -11.22 -7.76 6.94
CA ILE A 53 -12.51 -7.11 7.14
C ILE A 53 -13.57 -8.16 7.44
N HIS A 54 -14.35 -7.93 8.49
CA HIS A 54 -15.50 -8.77 8.77
C HIS A 54 -16.59 -8.51 7.71
N PRO A 55 -17.17 -9.55 7.08
CA PRO A 55 -18.24 -9.39 6.11
C PRO A 55 -19.53 -8.92 6.82
N HIS A 56 -19.78 -7.61 6.80
CA HIS A 56 -21.00 -7.00 7.34
C HIS A 56 -21.48 -5.88 6.41
N GLU A 57 -22.78 -5.60 6.39
CA GLU A 57 -23.41 -4.59 5.50
C GLU A 57 -22.76 -3.19 5.55
N HIS A 58 -22.12 -2.83 6.68
CA HIS A 58 -21.45 -1.53 6.88
C HIS A 58 -19.93 -1.55 6.57
N ALA A 59 -19.39 -2.67 6.09
CA ALA A 59 -17.96 -2.82 5.81
C ALA A 59 -17.49 -2.09 4.54
N ARG A 60 -18.42 -1.47 3.78
CA ARG A 60 -18.09 -0.77 2.54
C ARG A 60 -17.08 0.35 2.79
N GLY A 61 -15.94 0.26 2.12
CA GLY A 61 -14.83 1.22 2.25
C GLY A 61 -14.05 1.14 3.56
N LEU A 62 -14.35 0.18 4.46
CA LEU A 62 -13.64 0.05 5.74
C LEU A 62 -12.16 -0.32 5.54
N ALA A 63 -11.86 -1.27 4.64
CA ALA A 63 -10.48 -1.62 4.27
C ALA A 63 -9.67 -0.40 3.87
N ARG A 64 -10.17 0.38 2.90
CA ARG A 64 -9.50 1.58 2.43
C ARG A 64 -9.24 2.58 3.56
N ARG A 65 -10.26 2.88 4.38
CA ARG A 65 -10.11 3.80 5.52
C ARG A 65 -9.07 3.32 6.54
N LEU A 66 -9.04 2.03 6.83
CA LEU A 66 -8.05 1.45 7.75
C LEU A 66 -6.63 1.54 7.18
N GLN A 67 -6.46 1.29 5.88
CA GLN A 67 -5.18 1.45 5.19
C GLN A 67 -4.71 2.91 5.17
N GLU A 68 -5.58 3.84 4.78
CA GLU A 68 -5.30 5.29 4.78
C GLU A 68 -4.90 5.77 6.18
N ARG A 69 -5.65 5.36 7.22
CA ARG A 69 -5.33 5.69 8.60
C ARG A 69 -4.00 5.10 9.06
N LEU A 70 -3.74 3.83 8.74
CA LEU A 70 -2.49 3.16 9.12
C LEU A 70 -1.28 3.88 8.53
N LEU A 71 -1.35 4.28 7.26
CA LEU A 71 -0.28 5.03 6.59
C LEU A 71 -0.13 6.45 7.18
N ALA A 72 -1.25 7.12 7.45
CA ALA A 72 -1.30 8.44 8.06
C ALA A 72 -0.69 8.49 9.46
N ASP A 73 -1.00 7.49 10.30
CA ASP A 73 -0.50 7.36 11.67
C ASP A 73 1.02 7.10 11.70
N HIS A 74 1.57 6.49 10.65
CA HIS A 74 3.02 6.28 10.46
C HIS A 74 3.71 7.39 9.67
N GLN A 75 2.99 8.46 9.32
CA GLN A 75 3.50 9.58 8.51
C GLN A 75 4.18 9.11 7.21
N ALA A 76 3.66 8.04 6.60
CA ALA A 76 4.22 7.49 5.37
C ALA A 76 3.99 8.47 4.22
N SER A 77 5.01 8.70 3.41
CA SER A 77 4.91 9.36 2.10
C SER A 77 4.61 8.34 0.99
N LEU A 78 4.88 7.06 1.26
CA LEU A 78 4.65 5.96 0.33
C LEU A 78 4.08 4.74 1.05
N GLY A 79 2.87 4.34 0.66
CA GLY A 79 2.32 3.03 0.99
C GLY A 79 2.77 1.98 -0.03
N VAL A 80 3.12 0.79 0.44
CA VAL A 80 3.45 -0.36 -0.41
C VAL A 80 2.60 -1.55 0.03
N THR A 81 2.11 -2.35 -0.91
CA THR A 81 1.44 -3.62 -0.62
C THR A 81 1.85 -4.66 -1.65
N LEU A 82 1.90 -5.91 -1.21
CA LEU A 82 2.14 -7.07 -2.08
C LEU A 82 0.86 -7.85 -2.23
N VAL A 83 0.48 -8.14 -3.47
CA VAL A 83 -0.75 -8.87 -3.78
C VAL A 83 -0.40 -10.06 -4.64
N ASP A 84 -0.93 -11.24 -4.29
CA ASP A 84 -0.79 -12.43 -5.14
C ASP A 84 -1.35 -12.15 -6.53
N GLN A 85 -0.53 -12.38 -7.56
CA GLN A 85 -0.88 -12.09 -8.95
C GLN A 85 -2.14 -12.83 -9.44
N SER A 86 -2.50 -13.94 -8.81
CA SER A 86 -3.69 -14.72 -9.13
C SER A 86 -4.98 -14.07 -8.59
N VAL A 87 -4.88 -13.17 -7.61
CA VAL A 87 -6.01 -12.51 -6.93
C VAL A 87 -6.37 -11.21 -7.65
N HIS A 88 -6.90 -11.34 -8.86
CA HIS A 88 -7.26 -10.22 -9.74
C HIS A 88 -8.26 -9.24 -9.10
N SER A 89 -9.18 -9.73 -8.26
CA SER A 89 -10.16 -8.88 -7.56
C SER A 89 -9.51 -7.95 -6.54
N ALA A 90 -8.44 -8.39 -5.86
CA ALA A 90 -7.67 -7.55 -4.94
C ALA A 90 -6.93 -6.47 -5.73
N ILE A 91 -6.23 -6.84 -6.80
CA ILE A 91 -5.53 -5.88 -7.68
C ILE A 91 -6.50 -4.80 -8.19
N ALA A 92 -7.63 -5.20 -8.76
CA ALA A 92 -8.65 -4.26 -9.25
C ALA A 92 -9.18 -3.33 -8.15
N THR A 93 -9.36 -3.85 -6.94
CA THR A 93 -9.81 -3.06 -5.78
C THR A 93 -8.78 -2.01 -5.38
N PHE A 94 -7.51 -2.41 -5.26
CA PHE A 94 -6.42 -1.49 -4.95
C PHE A 94 -6.26 -0.43 -6.05
N THR A 95 -6.28 -0.83 -7.33
CA THR A 95 -6.19 0.12 -8.45
C THR A 95 -7.34 1.13 -8.45
N ALA A 96 -8.57 0.69 -8.16
CA ALA A 96 -9.72 1.59 -8.02
C ALA A 96 -9.58 2.58 -6.85
N TRP A 97 -8.72 2.29 -5.88
CA TRP A 97 -8.38 3.18 -4.76
C TRP A 97 -7.15 4.06 -5.04
N GLY A 98 -6.62 4.03 -6.27
CA GLY A 98 -5.50 4.87 -6.71
C GLY A 98 -4.13 4.22 -6.55
N TRP A 99 -4.05 2.98 -6.08
CA TRP A 99 -2.79 2.25 -6.02
C TRP A 99 -2.29 1.93 -7.42
N GLN A 100 -0.99 2.14 -7.65
CA GLN A 100 -0.34 1.90 -8.93
C GLN A 100 0.52 0.65 -8.85
N GLU A 101 0.37 -0.25 -9.82
CA GLU A 101 1.28 -1.39 -9.99
C GLU A 101 2.61 -0.89 -10.57
N VAL A 102 3.71 -1.25 -9.93
CA VAL A 102 5.06 -0.79 -10.33
C VAL A 102 6.00 -1.93 -10.71
N GLY A 103 5.59 -3.18 -10.48
CA GLY A 103 6.41 -4.35 -10.76
C GLY A 103 5.92 -5.57 -9.99
N GLN A 104 6.81 -6.54 -9.90
CA GLN A 104 6.58 -7.80 -9.22
C GLN A 104 7.75 -8.14 -8.31
N ILE A 105 7.51 -8.90 -7.25
CA ILE A 105 8.57 -9.51 -6.43
C ILE A 105 8.42 -11.02 -6.51
N HIS A 106 9.54 -11.68 -6.80
CA HIS A 106 9.66 -13.13 -6.74
C HIS A 106 10.25 -13.54 -5.40
N ARG A 107 9.43 -14.11 -4.51
CA ARG A 107 9.92 -14.65 -3.24
C ARG A 107 10.31 -16.12 -3.38
N GLN A 108 11.35 -16.54 -2.67
CA GLN A 108 11.73 -17.95 -2.61
C GLN A 108 10.60 -18.80 -1.98
N PRO A 109 10.41 -20.06 -2.44
CA PRO A 109 9.40 -20.96 -1.88
C PRO A 109 9.54 -21.12 -0.36
N PRO A 110 8.44 -21.29 0.39
CA PRO A 110 7.12 -21.75 -0.07
C PRO A 110 6.08 -20.65 -0.39
N GLY A 111 6.49 -19.38 -0.55
CA GLY A 111 5.59 -18.28 -0.89
C GLY A 111 5.03 -18.32 -2.32
N PRO A 112 4.02 -17.48 -2.65
CA PRO A 112 3.53 -17.33 -4.02
C PRO A 112 4.69 -16.93 -4.95
N PRO A 113 4.76 -17.51 -6.17
CA PRO A 113 5.92 -17.37 -7.04
C PRO A 113 6.13 -15.95 -7.59
N ALA A 114 5.08 -15.14 -7.60
CA ALA A 114 5.12 -13.76 -8.05
C ALA A 114 4.05 -12.94 -7.34
N LEU A 115 4.49 -11.87 -6.68
CA LEU A 115 3.65 -10.90 -5.98
C LEU A 115 3.68 -9.60 -6.76
N ARG A 116 2.52 -9.05 -7.09
CA ARG A 116 2.43 -7.70 -7.66
C ARG A 116 2.74 -6.69 -6.57
N VAL A 117 3.59 -5.73 -6.92
CA VAL A 117 3.93 -4.60 -6.05
C VAL A 117 3.02 -3.45 -6.43
N LEU A 118 2.18 -3.04 -5.49
CA LEU A 118 1.34 -1.87 -5.65
C LEU A 118 1.80 -0.78 -4.68
N VAL A 119 1.82 0.46 -5.16
CA VAL A 119 2.23 1.63 -4.38
C VAL A 119 1.14 2.70 -4.34
N LEU A 120 1.05 3.39 -3.22
CA LEU A 120 0.21 4.56 -3.04
C LEU A 120 1.08 5.73 -2.60
N GLN A 121 1.24 6.71 -3.49
CA GLN A 121 1.92 7.96 -3.15
C GLN A 121 0.98 8.81 -2.30
N LEU A 122 1.45 9.20 -1.12
CA LEU A 122 0.75 10.10 -0.22
C LEU A 122 1.43 11.46 -0.36
N GLY A 123 0.68 12.46 -0.82
CA GLY A 123 1.22 13.81 -1.02
C GLY A 123 1.93 14.33 0.23
N GLU A 124 2.95 15.16 0.06
CA GLU A 124 3.64 15.79 1.18
C GLU A 124 2.62 16.48 2.09
N ARG A 125 2.66 16.17 3.39
CA ARG A 125 1.93 16.96 4.39
C ARG A 125 2.65 18.29 4.56
N THR A 126 2.43 19.21 3.64
CA THR A 126 2.74 20.62 3.86
C THR A 126 1.77 21.14 4.93
N THR A 127 2.21 22.09 5.76
CA THR A 127 1.40 22.75 6.81
C THR A 127 0.09 23.38 6.30
N GLU A 128 -0.10 23.49 4.99
CA GLU A 128 -1.35 23.93 4.35
C GLU A 128 -2.40 22.81 4.16
N HIS A 129 -2.04 21.53 4.21
CA HIS A 129 -2.95 20.40 3.99
C HIS A 129 -2.69 19.23 4.96
N PRO A 130 -3.29 19.26 6.17
CA PRO A 130 -3.14 18.18 7.15
C PRO A 130 -3.71 16.82 6.66
N ASP A 131 -4.67 16.87 5.74
CA ASP A 131 -5.32 15.72 5.11
C ASP A 131 -4.77 15.50 3.70
N GLY A 132 -3.53 15.03 3.58
CA GLY A 132 -2.88 14.75 2.29
C GLY A 132 -3.59 13.67 1.47
N LEU A 133 -4.61 14.07 0.69
CA LEU A 133 -5.18 13.32 -0.43
C LEU A 133 -5.39 14.25 -1.63
N ALA A 134 -4.30 14.83 -2.15
CA ALA A 134 -4.32 15.48 -3.45
C ALA A 134 -4.00 14.45 -4.54
N HIS A 135 -5.04 13.83 -5.10
CA HIS A 135 -4.95 13.08 -6.34
C HIS A 135 -4.76 14.08 -7.49
N ASN A 136 -3.57 14.12 -8.07
CA ASN A 136 -3.28 14.98 -9.23
C ASN A 136 -4.07 14.47 -10.45
N ALA A 137 -5.24 15.06 -10.69
CA ALA A 137 -6.00 14.92 -11.91
C ALA A 137 -5.33 15.73 -13.03
N GLY A 138 -4.32 15.15 -13.67
CA GLY A 138 -3.68 15.71 -14.86
C GLY A 138 -4.14 15.02 -16.13
N THR A 139 -5.38 15.24 -16.57
CA THR A 139 -5.78 14.90 -17.95
C THR A 139 -5.44 16.08 -18.84
N GLN A 140 -4.26 16.07 -19.45
CA GLN A 140 -3.91 17.03 -20.49
C GLN A 140 -4.07 16.35 -21.85
N ARG A 141 -5.07 16.80 -22.61
CA ARG A 141 -5.35 16.40 -24.00
C ARG A 141 -4.67 17.44 -24.92
N PRO A 142 -3.95 17.05 -25.97
CA PRO A 142 -3.42 18.01 -26.94
C PRO A 142 -4.44 18.31 -28.04
N ASP A 143 -4.26 19.49 -28.65
CA ASP A 143 -5.04 20.12 -29.73
C ASP A 143 -5.06 19.31 -31.04
#